data_AF-A0A3N5P1W2-F1
#
_entry.id   AF-A0A3N5P1W2-F1
#
_cell.length_a   1.000
_cell.length_b   1.000
_cell.length_c   1.000
_cell.angle_alpha   90.00
_cell.angle_beta   90.00
_cell.angle_gamma   90.00
#
_symmetry.space_group_name_H-M   'P 1'
#
loop_
_entity.id
_entity.type
_entity.pdbx_description
1 polymer ?
#
loop_
_entity_poly.entity_id
_entity_poly.type
_entity_poly.pdbx_seq_one_letter_code
_entity_poly.pdbx_strand_id
1 'polypeptide(L)' 'MAGNQPAAGDVIITADMSTGRGFTLSVAPDGPSQLWYSSYEQALHRAFEWASNTGVTIWRADGPSGFNRIPGQN' A
#
# COMPACT_ATOMS: atom_id res chain seq x y z
N MET A 1 8.32 6.75 -20.61
CA MET A 1 8.69 6.82 -19.18
C MET A 1 7.62 6.06 -18.43
N ALA A 2 7.94 4.89 -17.89
CA ALA A 2 6.97 4.03 -17.21
C ALA A 2 6.38 4.80 -16.03
N GLY A 3 5.06 4.99 -16.03
CA GLY A 3 4.36 5.73 -14.98
C GLY A 3 4.56 5.06 -13.63
N ASN A 4 4.72 5.86 -12.58
CA ASN A 4 4.72 5.41 -11.18
C ASN A 4 3.32 4.92 -10.80
N GLN A 5 2.92 3.76 -11.32
CA GLN A 5 1.64 3.13 -11.02
C GLN A 5 1.87 1.69 -10.56
N PRO A 6 1.11 1.23 -9.55
CA PRO A 6 1.18 -0.13 -9.08
C PRO A 6 0.66 -1.09 -10.14
N ALA A 7 1.35 -2.23 -10.29
CA ALA A 7 0.91 -3.30 -11.17
C ALA A 7 -0.23 -4.08 -10.52
N ALA A 8 -1.04 -4.78 -11.32
CA ALA A 8 -2.09 -5.64 -10.77
C ALA A 8 -1.51 -6.65 -9.78
N GLY A 9 -2.08 -6.72 -8.57
CA GLY A 9 -1.60 -7.58 -7.50
C GLY A 9 -0.61 -6.93 -6.52
N ASP A 10 -0.12 -5.73 -6.81
CA ASP A 10 0.71 -4.97 -5.88
C ASP A 10 -0.07 -4.51 -4.65
N VAL A 11 0.62 -4.33 -3.52
CA VAL A 11 0.01 -3.87 -2.26
C VAL A 11 0.11 -2.35 -2.19
N ILE A 12 -1.02 -1.70 -1.89
CA ILE A 12 -1.11 -0.25 -1.72
C ILE A 12 -1.44 0.08 -0.27
N ILE A 13 -0.61 0.91 0.37
CA ILE A 13 -0.88 1.52 1.67
C ILE A 13 -1.50 2.89 1.44
N THR A 14 -2.72 3.10 1.90
CA THR A 14 -3.42 4.38 1.78
C THR A 14 -3.64 4.98 3.17
N ALA A 15 -3.27 6.25 3.36
CA ALA A 15 -3.63 6.96 4.57
C ALA A 15 -5.14 7.24 4.57
N ASP A 16 -5.87 6.68 5.53
CA ASP A 16 -7.28 6.98 5.74
C ASP A 16 -7.40 8.03 6.85
N MET A 17 -7.90 9.21 6.48
CA MET A 17 -8.23 10.28 7.44
C MET A 17 -9.74 10.42 7.66
N SER A 18 -10.56 9.65 6.95
CA SER A 18 -12.02 9.74 7.00
C SER A 18 -12.63 9.12 8.26
N THR A 19 -11.99 8.10 8.83
CA THR A 19 -12.51 7.31 9.97
C THR A 19 -11.72 7.47 11.27
N GLY A 20 -10.77 8.40 11.31
CA GLY A 20 -9.74 8.49 12.36
C GLY A 20 -8.38 8.18 11.76
N ARG A 21 -7.34 8.93 12.13
CA ARG A 21 -5.99 8.81 11.53
C ARG A 21 -5.54 7.35 11.51
N GLY A 22 -5.50 6.74 10.33
CA GLY A 22 -5.16 5.34 10.15
C GLY A 22 -4.62 5.06 8.75
N PHE A 23 -4.32 3.79 8.49
CA PHE A 23 -3.79 3.32 7.22
C PHE A 23 -4.56 2.09 6.79
N THR A 24 -4.86 2.00 5.50
CA THR A 24 -5.49 0.82 4.91
C THR A 24 -4.59 0.15 3.90
N LEU A 25 -4.72 -1.17 3.79
CA LEU A 25 -4.08 -1.94 2.73
C LEU A 25 -5.12 -2.33 1.69
N SER A 26 -4.80 -2.12 0.42
CA SER A 26 -5.55 -2.58 -0.73
C SER A 26 -4.64 -3.26 -1.76
N VAL A 27 -5.24 -3.98 -2.70
CA VAL A 27 -4.53 -4.62 -3.81
C VAL A 27 -4.79 -3.81 -5.07
N ALA A 28 -3.73 -3.45 -5.78
CA ALA A 28 -3.82 -2.72 -7.03
C ALA A 28 -4.50 -3.52 -8.15
N PRO A 29 -5.13 -2.86 -9.15
CA PRO A 29 -5.25 -1.40 -9.28
C PRO A 29 -6.40 -0.77 -8.47
N ASP A 30 -7.49 -1.49 -8.21
CA ASP A 30 -8.73 -0.95 -7.61
C ASP A 30 -9.34 -1.89 -6.55
N GLY A 31 -8.52 -2.71 -5.91
CA GLY A 31 -8.98 -3.58 -4.84
C GLY A 31 -9.57 -2.76 -3.68
N PRO A 32 -10.66 -3.22 -3.05
CA PRO A 32 -11.20 -2.56 -1.88
C PRO A 32 -10.15 -2.53 -0.76
N SER A 33 -10.16 -1.51 0.09
CA SER A 33 -9.40 -1.50 1.34
C SER A 33 -9.79 -2.71 2.17
N GLN A 34 -8.85 -3.62 2.41
CA GLN A 34 -9.11 -4.91 3.06
C GLN A 34 -8.86 -4.87 4.57
N LEU A 35 -7.89 -4.07 5.00
CA LEU A 35 -7.40 -4.09 6.38
C LEU A 35 -7.15 -2.65 6.85
N TRP A 36 -7.57 -2.34 8.08
CA TRP A 36 -7.35 -1.04 8.73
C TRP A 36 -6.32 -1.17 9.86
N TYR A 37 -5.40 -0.21 9.91
CA TYR A 37 -4.31 -0.14 10.88
C TYR A 37 -4.27 1.23 11.53
N SER A 38 -4.02 1.26 12.83
CA SER A 38 -3.92 2.50 13.60
C SER A 38 -2.60 3.25 13.38
N SER A 39 -1.56 2.59 12.86
CA SER A 39 -0.27 3.22 12.55
C SER A 39 0.30 2.77 11.20
N TYR A 40 1.14 3.62 10.62
CA TYR A 40 1.82 3.34 9.37
C TYR A 40 2.75 2.13 9.48
N GLU A 41 3.45 1.99 10.60
CA GLU A 41 4.38 0.89 10.86
C GLU A 41 3.67 -0.47 10.88
N GLN A 42 2.46 -0.54 11.45
CA GLN A 42 1.68 -1.79 11.43
C GLN A 42 1.23 -2.15 10.01
N ALA A 43 0.73 -1.17 9.26
CA ALA A 43 0.34 -1.38 7.86
C ALA A 43 1.56 -1.82 7.02
N LEU A 44 2.70 -1.17 7.23
CA LEU A 44 3.94 -1.46 6.54
C LEU A 44 4.46 -2.87 6.85
N HIS A 45 4.44 -3.28 8.12
CA HIS A 45 4.84 -4.63 8.53
C HIS A 45 3.98 -5.70 7.84
N ARG A 46 2.65 -5.52 7.81
CA ARG A 46 1.74 -6.46 7.12
C ARG A 46 1.90 -6.44 5.61
N ALA A 47 2.13 -5.27 5.01
CA ALA A 47 2.44 -5.17 3.60
C ALA A 47 3.75 -5.91 3.25
N PHE A 48 4.76 -5.85 4.12
CA PHE A 48 6.01 -6.62 3.94
C PHE A 48 5.83 -8.12 4.08
N GLU A 49 5.04 -8.60 5.04
CA GLU A 49 4.73 -10.02 5.15
C GLU A 49 4.03 -10.52 3.88
N TRP A 50 3.06 -9.76 3.37
CA TRP A 50 2.37 -10.11 2.12
C TRP A 50 3.34 -10.10 0.94
N ALA A 51 4.08 -9.01 0.74
CA ALA A 51 5.05 -8.88 -0.34
C ALA A 51 6.13 -9.96 -0.31
N SER A 52 6.55 -10.41 0.87
CA SER A 52 7.51 -11.51 1.01
C SER A 52 6.92 -12.86 0.61
N ASN A 53 5.62 -13.08 0.86
CA ASN A 53 4.93 -14.32 0.51
C ASN A 53 4.55 -14.40 -0.98
N THR A 54 4.26 -13.27 -1.63
CA THR A 54 3.75 -13.24 -3.01
C THR A 54 4.73 -12.64 -4.02
N GLY A 55 5.81 -12.01 -3.59
CA GLY A 55 6.80 -11.37 -4.47
C GLY A 55 6.31 -10.09 -5.15
N VAL A 56 5.36 -9.38 -4.53
CA VAL A 56 4.76 -8.16 -5.10
C VAL A 56 5.40 -6.89 -4.56
N THR A 57 5.23 -5.78 -5.27
CA THR A 57 5.77 -4.49 -4.84
C THR A 57 4.79 -3.80 -3.89
N ILE A 58 5.33 -3.05 -2.93
CA ILE A 58 4.55 -2.23 -2.01
C ILE A 58 4.61 -0.78 -2.48
N TRP A 59 3.44 -0.15 -2.48
CA TRP A 59 3.23 1.24 -2.85
C TRP A 59 2.51 1.98 -1.74
N ARG A 60 2.70 3.29 -1.70
CA ARG A 60 1.99 4.19 -0.81
C ARG A 60 1.21 5.20 -1.64
N ALA A 61 -0.08 5.34 -1.35
CA ALA A 61 -0.94 6.36 -1.93
C ALA A 61 -1.11 7.51 -0.94
N ASP A 62 -0.46 8.65 -1.23
CA ASP A 62 -0.51 9.87 -0.40
C ASP A 62 -1.54 10.88 -0.97
N GLY A 63 -2.80 10.45 -1.09
CA GLY A 63 -3.89 11.27 -1.64
C GLY A 63 -3.92 11.29 -3.18
N PRO A 64 -4.53 12.30 -3.82
CA PRO A 64 -4.75 12.33 -5.28
C PRO A 64 -3.45 12.45 -6.10
N SER A 65 -2.31 12.64 -5.44
CA SER A 65 -1.04 13.06 -6.05
C SER A 65 -0.17 11.91 -6.57
N GLY A 66 -0.61 10.65 -6.43
CA GLY A 66 0.04 9.48 -7.06
C GLY A 66 0.62 8.46 -6.09
N PHE A 67 1.22 7.41 -6.67
CA PHE A 67 1.77 6.28 -5.94
C PHE A 67 3.28 6.41 -5.75
N ASN A 68 3.72 6.27 -4.50
CA ASN A 68 5.12 6.24 -4.12
C ASN A 68 5.54 4.79 -3.89
N ARG A 69 6.48 4.28 -4.70
CA ARG A 69 7.03 2.94 -4.47
C ARG A 69 7.78 2.93 -3.14
N ILE A 70 7.47 1.98 -2.27
CA ILE A 70 8.21 1.80 -1.02
C ILE A 70 9.41 0.91 -1.33
N PRO A 71 10.65 1.43 -1.23
CA PRO A 71 11.85 0.63 -1.41
C PRO A 71 11.96 -0.34 -0.24
N GLY A 72 11.97 -1.62 -0.54
CA GLY A 72 12.02 -2.64 0.48
C GLY A 72 11.87 -4.03 -0.09
N GLN A 73 12.77 -4.39 -1.02
CA GLN A 73 13.24 -5.76 -1.17
C GLN A 73 14.71 -5.69 -1.59
N ASN A 74 15.57 -6.21 -0.73
CA ASN A 74 16.89 -6.70 -1.07
C ASN A 74 16.94 -8.16 -0.63
#